data_AF-A0A316WC13-F1
#
_entry.id   AF-A0A316WC13-F1
#
_cell.length_a   1.000
_cell.length_b   1.000
_cell.length_c   1.000
_cell.angle_alpha   90.00
_cell.angle_beta   90.00
_cell.angle_gamma   90.00
#
_symmetry.space_group_name_H-M   'P 1'
#
loop_
_entity.id
_entity.type
_entity.pdbx_description
1 polymer ?
#
loop_
_entity_poly.entity_id
_entity_poly.type
_entity_poly.pdbx_seq_one_letter_code
_entity_poly.pdbx_strand_id
1 'polypeptide(L)'
;MAEVIAQEKQGSKQKKKMIRVDMTPMVDLGFLLITFFMFTTNFTKPNVMDLGLPAKDHNPNPLPTDNVIGDKNQVTFILGKDNRVFYHQSNQNDLNTGNLKETDFSGIKISKIIAEAYQKAPDQKKFTVIVKPTDEANYKNFVDMLDNLAISKKERYGVTDIKPWETKVYKELTQ
;
A
#
# COMPACT_ATOMS: atom_id res chain seq x y z
N MET A 1 9.00 108.08 -20.08
CA MET A 1 9.72 106.89 -19.57
C MET A 1 8.70 106.08 -18.79
N ALA A 2 8.32 104.90 -19.27
CA ALA A 2 7.32 104.06 -18.61
C ALA A 2 8.06 102.99 -17.80
N GLU A 3 7.86 103.01 -16.49
CA GLU A 3 8.42 102.04 -15.56
C GLU A 3 7.51 100.81 -15.56
N VAL A 4 8.03 99.69 -16.05
CA VAL A 4 7.31 98.42 -16.09
C VAL A 4 7.57 97.69 -14.78
N ILE A 5 6.59 97.71 -13.88
CA ILE A 5 6.63 96.91 -12.64
C ILE A 5 6.35 95.46 -13.02
N ALA A 6 7.39 94.64 -13.09
CA ALA A 6 7.25 93.20 -13.25
C ALA A 6 6.72 92.59 -11.93
N GLN A 7 5.50 92.07 -11.94
CA GLN A 7 4.99 91.23 -10.84
C GLN A 7 5.73 89.88 -10.85
N GLU A 8 6.57 89.67 -9.84
CA GLU A 8 7.13 88.35 -9.53
C GLU A 8 6.01 87.38 -9.12
N LYS A 9 5.70 86.42 -9.99
CA LYS A 9 4.78 85.32 -9.65
C LYS A 9 5.45 84.38 -8.66
N GLN A 10 4.94 84.38 -7.43
CA GLN A 10 5.26 83.41 -6.38
C GLN A 10 5.07 81.98 -6.91
N GLY A 11 6.16 81.22 -7.00
CA GLY A 11 6.15 79.83 -7.48
C GLY A 11 5.24 78.94 -6.64
N SER A 12 4.31 78.23 -7.29
CA SER A 12 3.41 77.32 -6.60
C SER A 12 4.20 76.11 -6.07
N LYS A 13 4.23 75.90 -4.76
CA LYS A 13 4.82 74.69 -4.15
C LYS A 13 4.00 73.47 -4.59
N GLN A 14 4.61 72.59 -5.38
CA GLN A 14 4.02 71.29 -5.76
C GLN A 14 3.74 70.46 -4.50
N LYS A 15 2.47 70.11 -4.27
CA LYS A 15 2.07 69.21 -3.19
C LYS A 15 2.55 67.80 -3.52
N LYS A 16 3.57 67.32 -2.80
CA LYS A 16 4.02 65.93 -2.85
C LYS A 16 2.87 65.02 -2.39
N LYS A 17 2.22 64.30 -3.31
CA LYS A 17 1.30 63.21 -2.94
C LYS A 17 2.14 62.09 -2.34
N MET A 18 1.88 61.74 -1.08
CA MET A 18 2.48 60.57 -0.46
C MET A 18 1.97 59.31 -1.16
N ILE A 19 2.85 58.60 -1.85
CA ILE A 19 2.55 57.30 -2.45
C ILE A 19 2.61 56.28 -1.31
N ARG A 20 1.46 55.76 -0.90
CA ARG A 20 1.40 54.64 0.05
C ARG A 20 1.61 53.35 -0.75
N VAL A 21 2.55 52.53 -0.30
CA VAL A 21 2.82 51.22 -0.92
C VAL A 21 1.79 50.23 -0.40
N ASP A 22 1.01 49.65 -1.32
CA ASP A 22 0.05 48.59 -1.00
C ASP A 22 0.79 47.24 -0.96
N MET A 23 0.74 46.57 0.19
CA MET A 23 1.37 45.26 0.40
C MET A 23 0.41 44.09 0.12
N THR A 24 -0.85 44.36 -0.22
CA THR A 24 -1.86 43.35 -0.55
C THR A 24 -1.40 42.30 -1.57
N PRO A 25 -0.72 42.65 -2.69
CA PRO A 25 -0.19 41.64 -3.62
C PRO A 25 0.91 40.76 -3.00
N MET A 26 1.64 41.25 -2.00
CA MET A 26 2.71 40.50 -1.34
C MET A 26 2.14 39.50 -0.31
N VAL A 27 1.04 39.86 0.36
CA VAL A 27 0.33 38.99 1.32
C VAL A 27 -0.37 37.84 0.61
N ASP A 28 -1.02 38.10 -0.52
CA ASP A 28 -1.74 37.07 -1.29
C ASP A 28 -0.78 36.01 -1.85
N LEU A 29 0.42 36.42 -2.30
CA LEU A 29 1.46 35.51 -2.78
C LEU A 29 1.99 34.59 -1.66
N GLY A 30 2.08 35.10 -0.44
CA GLY A 30 2.41 34.31 0.76
C GLY A 30 1.29 33.34 1.14
N PHE A 31 0.03 33.78 1.08
CA PHE A 31 -1.13 32.93 1.36
C PHE A 31 -1.26 31.78 0.34
N LEU A 32 -1.02 32.06 -0.95
CA LEU A 32 -0.99 31.05 -2.00
C LEU A 32 0.11 30.01 -1.78
N LEU A 33 1.29 30.44 -1.33
CA LEU A 33 2.38 29.51 -1.01
C LEU A 33 2.08 28.63 0.22
N ILE A 34 1.54 29.20 1.29
CA ILE A 34 1.19 28.43 2.50
C ILE A 34 0.11 27.41 2.17
N THR A 35 -0.93 27.80 1.43
CA THR A 35 -2.00 26.88 1.01
C THR A 35 -1.49 25.82 0.04
N PHE A 36 -0.64 26.18 -0.92
CA PHE A 36 0.00 25.23 -1.85
C PHE A 36 0.89 24.22 -1.11
N PHE A 37 1.77 24.68 -0.22
CA PHE A 37 2.63 23.80 0.58
C PHE A 37 1.84 22.94 1.57
N MET A 38 0.77 23.48 2.17
CA MET A 38 -0.09 22.70 3.08
C MET A 38 -0.97 21.68 2.32
N PHE A 39 -1.40 21.97 1.10
CA PHE A 39 -2.14 21.01 0.27
C PHE A 39 -1.23 19.91 -0.27
N THR A 40 -0.04 20.26 -0.76
CA THR A 40 0.95 19.29 -1.27
C THR A 40 1.53 18.38 -0.18
N THR A 41 1.63 18.85 1.07
CA THR A 41 2.08 18.00 2.21
C THR A 41 1.06 16.93 2.63
N ASN A 42 -0.22 17.07 2.30
CA ASN A 42 -1.21 16.04 2.63
C ASN A 42 -1.16 14.81 1.72
N PHE A 43 -0.56 14.93 0.53
CA PHE A 43 -0.48 13.81 -0.43
C PHE A 43 0.61 12.78 -0.12
N THR A 44 1.52 13.07 0.81
CA THR A 44 2.67 12.20 1.13
C THR A 44 2.47 11.30 2.34
N LYS A 45 1.28 11.22 2.94
CA LYS A 45 1.06 10.27 4.04
C LYS A 45 1.23 8.85 3.49
N PRO A 46 2.27 8.10 3.92
CA PRO A 46 2.41 6.73 3.50
C PRO A 46 1.25 5.93 4.10
N ASN A 47 0.49 5.23 3.25
CA ASN A 47 -0.47 4.24 3.73
C ASN A 47 0.35 3.04 4.22
N VAL A 48 0.60 2.98 5.52
CA VAL A 48 1.40 1.92 6.14
C VAL A 48 0.48 0.84 6.71
N MET A 49 0.77 -0.41 6.35
CA MET A 49 0.15 -1.58 6.98
C MET A 49 1.06 -2.06 8.12
N ASP A 50 0.52 -2.18 9.34
CA ASP A 50 1.26 -2.69 10.49
C ASP A 50 1.35 -4.22 10.44
N LEU A 51 2.54 -4.74 10.15
CA LEU A 51 2.83 -6.16 10.05
C LEU A 51 3.36 -6.67 11.40
N GLY A 52 2.49 -7.29 12.20
CA GLY A 52 2.90 -7.99 13.42
C GLY A 52 3.68 -9.27 13.12
N LEU A 53 4.97 -9.16 12.79
CA LEU A 53 5.84 -10.32 12.62
C LEU A 53 6.12 -10.98 13.98
N PRO A 54 6.00 -12.32 14.10
CA PRO A 54 6.40 -13.01 15.32
C PRO A 54 7.90 -12.81 15.56
N ALA A 55 8.28 -12.61 16.83
CA ALA A 55 9.68 -12.44 17.21
C ALA A 55 10.51 -13.65 16.76
N LYS A 56 11.68 -13.40 16.15
CA LYS A 56 12.66 -14.45 15.87
C LYS A 56 13.16 -14.99 17.20
N ASP A 57 13.04 -16.30 17.40
CA ASP A 57 13.62 -16.97 18.56
C ASP A 57 15.16 -16.97 18.42
N HIS A 58 15.86 -16.43 19.42
CA HIS A 58 17.32 -16.35 19.48
C HIS A 58 17.94 -17.56 20.20
N ASN A 59 17.15 -18.57 20.53
CA ASN A 59 17.65 -19.75 21.23
C ASN A 59 18.47 -20.65 20.28
N PRO A 60 19.74 -20.98 20.61
CA PRO A 60 20.61 -21.83 19.76
C PRO A 60 20.11 -23.28 19.62
N ASN A 61 19.20 -23.71 20.48
CA ASN A 61 18.43 -24.94 20.34
C ASN A 61 16.95 -24.55 20.19
N PRO A 62 16.48 -24.25 18.97
CA PRO A 62 15.05 -24.11 18.77
C PRO A 62 14.43 -25.44 19.16
N LEU A 63 13.56 -25.44 20.18
CA LEU A 63 12.59 -26.52 20.34
C LEU A 63 11.96 -26.71 18.96
N PRO A 64 11.85 -27.94 18.43
CA PRO A 64 11.12 -28.15 17.18
C PRO A 64 9.76 -27.52 17.42
N THR A 65 9.52 -26.41 16.73
CA THR A 65 8.26 -25.73 16.91
C THR A 65 7.26 -26.76 16.43
N ASP A 66 6.36 -27.23 17.30
CA ASP A 66 5.18 -28.03 16.96
C ASP A 66 4.20 -27.21 16.09
N ASN A 67 4.75 -26.42 15.17
CA ASN A 67 4.11 -25.63 14.13
C ASN A 67 4.32 -26.32 12.79
N VAL A 68 4.34 -27.66 12.75
CA VAL A 68 3.93 -28.35 11.52
C VAL A 68 2.44 -28.03 11.38
N ILE A 69 2.15 -26.92 10.72
CA ILE A 69 0.78 -26.56 10.37
C ILE A 69 0.33 -27.67 9.42
N GLY A 70 -0.59 -28.52 9.89
CA GLY A 70 -1.13 -29.58 9.05
C GLY A 70 -1.72 -28.96 7.78
N ASP A 71 -1.63 -29.68 6.65
CA ASP A 71 -2.00 -29.13 5.33
C ASP A 71 -3.43 -28.57 5.29
N LYS A 72 -4.35 -29.20 6.03
CA LYS A 72 -5.75 -28.79 6.17
C LYS A 72 -5.94 -27.52 7.00
N ASN A 73 -4.91 -27.11 7.72
CA ASN A 73 -4.91 -25.96 8.62
C ASN A 73 -4.14 -24.77 8.03
N GLN A 74 -3.71 -24.87 6.78
CA GLN A 74 -3.14 -23.76 6.02
C GLN A 74 -3.85 -23.60 4.68
N VAL A 75 -3.82 -22.39 4.17
CA VAL A 75 -4.16 -22.10 2.77
C VAL A 75 -3.01 -21.34 2.16
N THR A 76 -2.52 -21.84 1.02
CA THR A 76 -1.42 -21.22 0.30
C THR A 76 -1.99 -20.50 -0.92
N PHE A 77 -1.66 -19.23 -1.07
CA PHE A 77 -1.95 -18.42 -2.24
C PHE A 77 -0.67 -18.17 -3.02
N ILE A 78 -0.66 -18.55 -4.30
CA ILE A 78 0.39 -18.27 -5.26
C ILE A 78 -0.09 -17.12 -6.14
N LEU A 79 0.66 -16.01 -6.14
CA LEU A 79 0.35 -14.87 -7.00
C LEU A 79 1.08 -15.06 -8.31
N GLY A 80 0.33 -15.19 -9.40
CA GLY A 80 0.85 -15.40 -10.74
C GLY A 80 0.87 -14.13 -11.59
N LYS A 81 1.22 -14.33 -12.86
CA LYS A 81 1.16 -13.31 -13.91
C LYS A 81 -0.30 -12.93 -14.24
N ASP A 82 -0.49 -11.75 -14.85
CA ASP A 82 -1.78 -11.28 -15.41
C ASP A 82 -2.93 -11.18 -14.40
N ASN A 83 -2.63 -10.79 -13.16
CA ASN A 83 -3.62 -10.68 -12.09
C ASN A 83 -4.36 -12.00 -11.82
N ARG A 84 -3.67 -13.13 -11.93
CA ARG A 84 -4.21 -14.45 -11.56
C ARG A 84 -3.70 -14.86 -10.19
N VAL A 85 -4.60 -15.35 -9.34
CA VAL A 85 -4.25 -15.93 -8.03
C VAL A 85 -4.58 -17.40 -8.08
N PHE A 86 -3.65 -18.22 -7.63
CA PHE A 86 -3.86 -19.64 -7.48
C PHE A 86 -3.86 -19.98 -5.99
N TYR A 87 -4.73 -20.90 -5.56
CA TYR A 87 -4.75 -21.33 -4.17
C TYR A 87 -4.86 -22.85 -4.04
N HIS A 88 -4.26 -23.37 -2.97
CA HIS A 88 -4.33 -24.78 -2.61
C HIS A 88 -4.25 -25.00 -1.09
N GLN A 89 -4.73 -26.17 -0.65
CA GLN A 89 -4.67 -26.67 0.73
C GLN A 89 -4.06 -28.09 0.79
N SER A 90 -3.36 -28.48 -0.26
CA SER A 90 -2.86 -29.84 -0.47
C SER A 90 -1.36 -29.95 -0.18
N ASN A 91 -0.94 -31.17 0.20
CA ASN A 91 0.45 -31.55 0.44
C ASN A 91 1.25 -31.69 -0.88
N GLN A 92 2.58 -31.82 -0.76
CA GLN A 92 3.55 -32.04 -1.83
C GLN A 92 3.28 -33.23 -2.74
N ASN A 93 2.58 -34.25 -2.23
CA ASN A 93 2.27 -35.45 -2.99
C ASN A 93 0.91 -35.39 -3.72
N ASP A 94 0.03 -34.45 -3.36
CA ASP A 94 -1.36 -34.35 -3.88
C ASP A 94 -1.61 -33.09 -4.72
N LEU A 95 -0.54 -32.31 -4.99
CA LEU A 95 -0.64 -31.09 -5.77
C LEU A 95 -0.65 -31.43 -7.27
N ASN A 96 -1.86 -31.51 -7.84
CA ASN A 96 -2.10 -31.68 -9.27
C ASN A 96 -2.74 -30.41 -9.86
N THR A 97 -2.68 -30.29 -11.19
CA THR A 97 -3.32 -29.22 -11.99
C THR A 97 -4.82 -29.05 -11.66
N GLY A 98 -5.51 -30.10 -11.21
CA GLY A 98 -6.92 -30.04 -10.81
C GLY A 98 -7.18 -29.52 -9.39
N ASN A 99 -6.19 -29.54 -8.51
CA ASN A 99 -6.30 -29.07 -7.12
C ASN A 99 -5.83 -27.62 -6.95
N LEU A 100 -5.06 -27.10 -7.92
CA LEU A 100 -4.70 -25.69 -7.98
C LEU A 100 -5.89 -24.91 -8.54
N LYS A 101 -6.64 -24.25 -7.65
CA LYS A 101 -7.81 -23.49 -8.06
C LYS A 101 -7.41 -22.07 -8.39
N GLU A 102 -7.84 -21.61 -9.55
CA GLU A 102 -7.68 -20.23 -9.97
C GLU A 102 -8.78 -19.34 -9.36
N THR A 103 -8.39 -18.15 -8.94
CA THR A 103 -9.29 -17.08 -8.53
C THR A 103 -8.76 -15.73 -9.01
N ASP A 104 -9.68 -14.79 -9.21
CA ASP A 104 -9.34 -13.40 -9.49
C ASP A 104 -9.05 -12.62 -8.19
N PHE A 105 -8.38 -11.48 -8.32
CA PHE A 105 -8.18 -10.47 -7.25
C PHE A 105 -9.47 -9.75 -6.80
N SER A 106 -10.65 -10.28 -7.12
CA SER A 106 -11.88 -9.77 -6.54
C SER A 106 -11.85 -10.06 -5.03
N GLY A 107 -11.67 -9.01 -4.20
CA GLY A 107 -11.51 -9.15 -2.75
C GLY A 107 -12.62 -9.93 -2.06
N ILE A 108 -13.82 -9.96 -2.65
CA ILE A 108 -14.96 -10.77 -2.19
C ILE A 108 -14.71 -12.28 -2.38
N LYS A 109 -14.04 -12.69 -3.46
CA LYS A 109 -13.72 -14.11 -3.71
C LYS A 109 -12.63 -14.60 -2.76
N ILE A 110 -11.56 -13.82 -2.59
CA ILE A 110 -10.42 -14.17 -1.73
C ILE A 110 -10.87 -14.30 -0.27
N SER A 111 -11.61 -13.31 0.25
CA SER A 111 -12.13 -13.36 1.62
C SER A 111 -13.05 -14.56 1.87
N LYS A 112 -13.92 -14.91 0.91
CA LYS A 112 -14.77 -16.12 0.97
C LYS A 112 -13.94 -17.40 0.98
N ILE A 113 -12.93 -17.52 0.13
CA ILE A 113 -12.04 -18.68 0.09
C ILE A 113 -11.32 -18.84 1.43
N ILE A 114 -10.80 -17.76 2.01
CA ILE A 114 -10.15 -17.77 3.33
C ILE A 114 -11.15 -18.17 4.43
N ALA A 115 -12.38 -17.68 4.37
CA ALA A 115 -13.41 -18.01 5.36
C ALA A 115 -13.83 -19.49 5.27
N GLU A 116 -14.02 -20.03 4.06
CA GLU A 116 -14.33 -21.45 3.85
C GLU A 116 -13.17 -22.35 4.28
N ALA A 117 -11.94 -21.96 3.95
CA ALA A 117 -10.72 -22.62 4.40
C ALA A 117 -10.65 -22.68 5.92
N TYR A 118 -10.92 -21.55 6.57
CA TYR A 118 -10.91 -21.42 8.02
C TYR A 118 -11.98 -22.29 8.70
N GLN A 119 -13.18 -22.38 8.13
CA GLN A 119 -14.24 -23.24 8.70
C GLN A 119 -13.93 -24.73 8.56
N LYS A 120 -13.25 -25.13 7.48
CA LYS A 120 -12.83 -26.53 7.25
C LYS A 120 -11.57 -26.92 8.02
N ALA A 121 -10.88 -25.93 8.61
CA ALA A 121 -9.64 -26.13 9.32
C ALA A 121 -9.88 -26.91 10.63
N PRO A 122 -9.10 -27.98 10.92
CA PRO A 122 -9.21 -28.74 12.17
C PRO A 122 -8.94 -27.87 13.41
N ASP A 123 -7.97 -26.95 13.31
CA ASP A 123 -7.52 -26.07 14.38
C ASP A 123 -7.57 -24.60 13.94
N GLN A 124 -8.75 -23.99 14.10
CA GLN A 124 -8.99 -22.59 13.78
C GLN A 124 -7.98 -21.61 14.41
N LYS A 125 -7.47 -21.90 15.60
CA LYS A 125 -6.47 -21.07 16.30
C LYS A 125 -5.08 -21.12 15.67
N LYS A 126 -4.76 -22.19 14.96
CA LYS A 126 -3.47 -22.39 14.27
C LYS A 126 -3.57 -22.09 12.77
N PHE A 127 -4.76 -21.73 12.28
CA PHE A 127 -4.99 -21.52 10.86
C PHE A 127 -4.06 -20.43 10.34
N THR A 128 -3.29 -20.74 9.31
CA THR A 128 -2.26 -19.83 8.78
C THR A 128 -2.44 -19.64 7.29
N VAL A 129 -2.43 -18.39 6.85
CA VAL A 129 -2.48 -18.06 5.42
C VAL A 129 -1.07 -17.82 4.89
N ILE A 130 -0.66 -18.58 3.89
CA ILE A 130 0.67 -18.44 3.28
C ILE A 130 0.52 -17.73 1.94
N VAL A 131 1.23 -16.63 1.75
CA VAL A 131 1.27 -15.88 0.48
C VAL A 131 2.63 -16.08 -0.16
N LYS A 132 2.62 -16.57 -1.40
CA LYS A 132 3.80 -16.86 -2.20
C LYS A 132 3.75 -16.05 -3.50
N PRO A 133 4.36 -14.86 -3.55
CA PRO A 133 4.48 -14.13 -4.80
C PRO A 133 5.44 -14.88 -5.74
N THR A 134 5.10 -14.96 -7.03
CA THR A 134 6.06 -15.35 -8.07
C THR A 134 6.85 -14.13 -8.54
N ASP A 135 8.00 -14.34 -9.17
CA ASP A 135 8.81 -13.26 -9.74
C ASP A 135 8.06 -12.44 -10.82
N GLU A 136 6.99 -13.03 -11.39
CA GLU A 136 6.14 -12.41 -12.40
C GLU A 136 4.92 -11.68 -11.82
N ALA A 137 4.73 -11.72 -10.50
CA ALA A 137 3.60 -11.09 -9.84
C ALA A 137 3.78 -9.56 -9.73
N ASN A 138 2.69 -8.82 -9.92
CA ASN A 138 2.69 -7.37 -9.70
C ASN A 138 2.72 -7.04 -8.20
N TYR A 139 3.58 -6.11 -7.77
CA TYR A 139 3.62 -5.65 -6.38
C TYR A 139 2.25 -5.13 -5.90
N LYS A 140 1.49 -4.46 -6.78
CA LYS A 140 0.13 -4.00 -6.46
C LYS A 140 -0.77 -5.15 -5.98
N ASN A 141 -0.71 -6.28 -6.69
CA ASN A 141 -1.50 -7.47 -6.36
C ASN A 141 -1.12 -8.08 -5.01
N PHE A 142 0.16 -8.01 -4.66
CA PHE A 142 0.64 -8.45 -3.35
C PHE A 142 0.11 -7.57 -2.23
N VAL A 143 0.15 -6.24 -2.40
CA VAL A 143 -0.44 -5.30 -1.44
C VAL A 143 -1.95 -5.50 -1.33
N ASP A 144 -2.66 -5.62 -2.46
CA ASP A 144 -4.10 -5.88 -2.47
C ASP A 144 -4.44 -7.21 -1.75
N MET A 145 -3.60 -8.24 -1.88
CA MET A 145 -3.76 -9.50 -1.15
C MET A 145 -3.57 -9.32 0.36
N LEU A 146 -2.58 -8.54 0.78
CA LEU A 146 -2.34 -8.23 2.20
C LEU A 146 -3.51 -7.43 2.81
N ASP A 147 -4.06 -6.47 2.09
CA ASP A 147 -5.26 -5.73 2.51
C ASP A 147 -6.47 -6.66 2.68
N ASN A 148 -6.67 -7.59 1.74
CA ASN A 148 -7.72 -8.60 1.85
C ASN A 148 -7.53 -9.54 3.05
N LEU A 149 -6.29 -9.84 3.42
CA LEU A 149 -5.97 -10.63 4.61
C LEU A 149 -6.26 -9.86 5.90
N ALA A 150 -5.89 -8.57 5.95
CA ALA A 150 -6.19 -7.70 7.07
C ALA A 150 -7.70 -7.59 7.32
N ILE A 151 -8.51 -7.48 6.25
CA ILE A 151 -9.98 -7.46 6.32
C ILE A 151 -10.53 -8.76 6.92
N SER A 152 -9.92 -9.92 6.59
CA SER A 152 -10.34 -11.23 7.10
C SER A 152 -10.06 -11.43 8.60
N LYS A 153 -9.31 -10.51 9.24
CA LYS A 153 -8.90 -10.56 10.66
C LYS A 153 -8.28 -11.90 11.05
N LYS A 154 -7.55 -12.53 10.13
CA LYS A 154 -6.79 -13.75 10.41
C LYS A 154 -5.40 -13.34 10.86
N GLU A 155 -5.13 -13.52 12.15
CA GLU A 155 -3.93 -13.00 12.81
C GLU A 155 -2.62 -13.66 12.35
N ARG A 156 -2.70 -14.82 11.70
CA ARG A 156 -1.54 -15.60 11.28
C ARG A 156 -1.44 -15.66 9.76
N TYR A 157 -0.49 -14.92 9.21
CA TYR A 157 -0.09 -15.04 7.82
C TYR A 157 1.44 -15.14 7.70
N GLY A 158 1.91 -15.78 6.64
CA GLY A 158 3.33 -15.93 6.33
C GLY A 158 3.58 -15.59 4.87
N VAL A 159 4.65 -14.85 4.60
CA VAL A 159 5.11 -14.58 3.24
C VAL A 159 6.37 -15.39 3.03
N THR A 160 6.39 -16.24 2.00
CA THR A 160 7.52 -17.12 1.70
C THR A 160 7.67 -17.27 0.20
N ASP A 161 8.87 -17.61 -0.25
CA ASP A 161 9.11 -17.88 -1.66
C ASP A 161 8.40 -19.17 -2.12
N ILE A 162 8.09 -19.24 -3.42
CA ILE A 162 7.50 -20.43 -4.02
C ILE A 162 8.48 -21.60 -3.98
N LYS A 163 8.03 -22.78 -3.54
CA LYS A 163 8.90 -23.96 -3.50
C LYS A 163 9.05 -24.56 -4.91
N PRO A 164 10.19 -25.20 -5.23
CA PRO A 164 10.46 -25.71 -6.58
C PRO A 164 9.42 -26.69 -7.14
N TRP A 165 8.73 -27.44 -6.28
CA TRP A 165 7.68 -28.38 -6.68
C TRP A 165 6.35 -27.67 -7.00
N GLU A 166 6.02 -26.59 -6.30
CA GLU A 166 4.87 -25.73 -6.62
C GLU A 166 5.11 -24.94 -7.91
N THR A 167 6.36 -24.50 -8.15
CA THR A 167 6.75 -23.83 -9.40
C THR A 167 6.51 -24.71 -10.63
N LYS A 168 6.73 -26.03 -10.52
CA LYS A 168 6.48 -26.97 -11.62
C LYS A 168 5.00 -27.03 -11.98
N VAL A 169 4.14 -27.24 -10.98
CA VAL A 169 2.68 -27.32 -11.17
C VAL A 169 2.12 -25.98 -11.65
N TYR A 170 2.62 -24.86 -11.11
CA TYR A 170 2.26 -23.53 -11.59
C TYR A 170 2.62 -23.34 -13.07
N LYS A 171 3.86 -23.68 -13.46
CA LYS A 171 4.31 -23.56 -14.85
C LYS A 171 3.52 -24.43 -15.81
N GLU A 172 3.18 -25.66 -15.41
CA GLU A 172 2.33 -26.58 -16.20
C GLU A 172 0.90 -26.06 -16.40
N LEU A 173 0.39 -25.21 -15.50
CA LEU A 173 -0.97 -24.65 -15.58
C LEU A 173 -1.00 -23.31 -16.34
N THR A 174 0.14 -22.63 -16.44
CA THR A 174 0.28 -21.34 -17.12
C THR A 174 0.87 -21.44 -18.53
N GLN A 175 1.37 -22.60 -18.94
CA GLN A 175 1.79 -22.90 -20.32
C GLN A 175 0.59 -23.16 -21.23
#